data_AF-A0A1A9RSG7-F1
#
_entry.id   AF-A0A1A9RSG7-F1
#
_cell.length_a   1.000
_cell.length_b   1.000
_cell.length_c   1.000
_cell.angle_alpha   90.00
_cell.angle_beta   90.00
_cell.angle_gamma   90.00
#
_symmetry.space_group_name_H-M   'P 1'
#
loop_
_entity.id
_entity.type
_entity.pdbx_description
1 polymer ?
#
loop_
_entity_poly.entity_id
_entity_poly.type
_entity_poly.pdbx_seq_one_letter_code
_entity_poly.pdbx_strand_id
1 'polypeptide(L)'
;MKRPTPLFGATPEQAEHFLTLYRSAPLRAAAAEAGLNIIQATMIARHSGCLRITEAAIVNSKHGEIGRMGEEIFQQHFPEAVNCNTSVAQNNPAYDFVLNGMRIDIKTSCLSASGRGKNRKIRFRCDNKFDTDLFIIIVKQDSAAAVHDHAAYRHCFIIPSLMLLNHVKIEIIESVLRGDNAAWAEYLFPIEKMRETVMMMAENPEMLTIPPELVECAQLNRKIKKEVKSAKPKRHRTTA
;
A
#
# COMPACT_ATOMS: atom_id res chain seq x y z
N MET A 1 -11.13 35.60 17.75
CA MET A 1 -10.50 34.76 18.79
C MET A 1 -10.61 33.30 18.38
N LYS A 2 -9.49 32.57 18.21
CA LYS A 2 -9.52 31.11 18.04
C LYS A 2 -10.11 30.51 19.32
N ARG A 3 -11.13 29.66 19.22
CA ARG A 3 -11.63 28.93 20.39
C ARG A 3 -10.47 28.11 20.98
N PRO A 4 -10.32 28.04 22.32
CA PRO A 4 -9.33 27.17 22.91
C PRO A 4 -9.55 25.75 22.42
N THR A 5 -8.46 25.09 22.00
CA THR A 5 -8.48 23.68 21.58
C THR A 5 -9.11 22.87 22.71
N PRO A 6 -10.25 22.19 22.49
CA PRO A 6 -10.78 21.26 23.47
C PRO A 6 -9.73 20.18 23.67
N LEU A 7 -9.32 19.99 24.92
CA LEU A 7 -8.26 19.04 25.27
C LEU A 7 -8.80 17.65 25.59
N PHE A 8 -10.13 17.46 25.59
CA PHE A 8 -10.79 16.16 25.77
C PHE A 8 -10.29 15.37 27.00
N GLY A 9 -9.99 16.07 28.10
CA GLY A 9 -9.46 15.48 29.33
C GLY A 9 -7.93 15.29 29.35
N ALA A 10 -7.21 15.72 28.32
CA ALA A 10 -5.75 15.85 28.33
C ALA A 10 -5.33 17.19 28.95
N THR A 11 -4.09 17.25 29.44
CA THR A 11 -3.44 18.51 29.79
C THR A 11 -2.94 19.26 28.53
N PRO A 12 -2.76 20.58 28.58
CA PRO A 12 -2.16 21.34 27.48
C PRO A 12 -0.81 20.78 27.04
N GLU A 13 0.02 20.38 28.00
CA GLU A 13 1.37 19.84 27.78
C GLU A 13 1.31 18.50 27.04
N GLN A 14 0.40 17.59 27.42
CA GLN A 14 0.20 16.33 26.71
C GLN A 14 -0.30 16.56 25.27
N ALA A 15 -1.20 17.52 25.07
CA ALA A 15 -1.73 17.83 23.75
C ALA A 15 -0.66 18.43 22.82
N GLU A 16 0.17 19.34 23.34
CA GLU A 16 1.27 19.94 22.58
C GLU A 16 2.37 18.91 22.27
N HIS A 17 2.74 18.08 23.26
CA HIS A 17 3.70 17.01 23.07
C HIS A 17 3.20 16.00 22.01
N PHE A 18 1.95 15.58 22.11
CA PHE A 18 1.30 14.74 21.10
C PHE A 18 1.34 15.38 19.71
N LEU A 19 0.89 16.63 19.56
CA LEU A 19 0.85 17.31 18.26
C LEU A 19 2.24 17.50 17.64
N THR A 20 3.28 17.57 18.47
CA THR A 20 4.68 17.61 18.02
C THR A 20 5.12 16.25 17.49
N LEU A 21 4.96 15.19 18.28
CA LEU A 21 5.30 13.81 17.89
C LEU A 21 4.51 13.35 16.65
N TYR A 22 3.23 13.71 16.60
CA TYR A 22 2.30 13.27 15.57
C TYR A 22 2.63 13.77 14.15
N ARG A 23 3.49 14.79 14.04
CA ARG A 23 4.00 15.26 12.74
C ARG A 23 4.84 14.19 12.03
N SER A 24 5.51 13.32 12.78
CA SER A 24 6.44 12.33 12.23
C SER A 24 6.18 10.89 12.69
N ALA A 25 5.33 10.68 13.71
CA ALA A 25 5.03 9.36 14.26
C ALA A 25 3.57 8.94 14.02
N PRO A 26 3.25 7.63 13.95
CA PRO A 26 1.88 7.12 13.96
C PRO A 26 1.07 7.57 15.18
N LEU A 27 -0.25 7.77 15.03
CA LEU A 27 -1.21 8.24 16.04
C LEU A 27 -1.09 7.45 17.34
N ARG A 28 -1.07 6.11 17.25
CA ARG A 28 -0.98 5.24 18.43
C ARG A 28 0.36 5.40 19.16
N ALA A 29 1.46 5.53 18.42
CA ALA A 29 2.80 5.70 19.01
C ALA A 29 2.92 7.08 19.67
N ALA A 30 2.57 8.14 18.94
CA ALA A 30 2.55 9.51 19.45
C ALA A 30 1.60 9.65 20.65
N ALA A 31 0.44 8.99 20.64
CA ALA A 31 -0.51 8.98 21.76
C ALA A 31 0.08 8.29 23.00
N ALA A 32 0.64 7.09 22.83
CA ALA A 32 1.24 6.34 23.93
C ALA A 32 2.39 7.12 24.58
N GLU A 33 3.26 7.72 23.76
CA GLU A 33 4.41 8.51 24.22
C GLU A 33 3.97 9.82 24.90
N ALA A 34 2.89 10.45 24.42
CA ALA A 34 2.30 11.63 25.06
C ALA A 34 1.40 11.28 26.27
N GLY A 35 1.25 10.00 26.64
CA GLY A 35 0.39 9.57 27.74
C GLY A 35 -1.10 9.79 27.48
N LEU A 36 -1.52 9.78 26.22
CA LEU A 36 -2.91 9.94 25.78
C LEU A 36 -3.51 8.60 25.40
N ASN A 37 -4.81 8.42 25.69
CA ASN A 37 -5.54 7.32 25.08
C ASN A 37 -5.88 7.64 23.61
N ILE A 38 -6.20 6.60 22.84
CA ILE A 38 -6.42 6.73 21.40
C ILE A 38 -7.60 7.65 21.04
N ILE A 39 -8.62 7.71 21.90
CA ILE A 39 -9.79 8.57 21.70
C ILE A 39 -9.38 10.04 21.87
N GLN A 40 -8.63 10.36 22.93
CA GLN A 40 -8.11 11.70 23.18
C GLN A 40 -7.23 12.16 22.03
N ALA A 41 -6.24 11.36 21.63
CA ALA A 41 -5.35 11.67 20.51
C ALA A 41 -6.10 11.89 19.20
N THR A 42 -7.07 11.01 18.86
CA THR A 42 -7.90 11.15 17.66
C THR A 42 -8.70 12.45 17.67
N MET A 43 -9.32 12.79 18.81
CA MET A 43 -10.13 13.99 18.96
C MET A 43 -9.29 15.27 18.90
N ILE A 44 -8.10 15.27 19.54
CA ILE A 44 -7.14 16.38 19.48
C ILE A 44 -6.64 16.58 18.05
N ALA A 45 -6.23 15.51 17.36
CA ALA A 45 -5.76 15.58 15.98
C ALA A 45 -6.88 16.07 15.03
N ARG A 46 -8.11 15.57 15.21
CA ARG A 46 -9.27 16.00 14.41
C ARG A 46 -9.58 17.47 14.62
N HIS A 47 -9.62 17.92 15.88
CA HIS A 47 -9.91 19.31 16.20
C HIS A 47 -8.81 20.25 15.70
N SER A 48 -7.56 19.81 15.76
CA SER A 48 -6.40 20.58 15.29
C SER A 48 -6.27 20.57 13.76
N GLY A 49 -7.15 19.87 13.04
CA GLY A 49 -7.14 19.79 11.58
C GLY A 49 -5.98 18.98 11.01
N CYS A 50 -5.29 18.18 11.83
CA CYS A 50 -4.12 17.41 11.43
C CYS A 50 -4.34 15.89 11.42
N LEU A 51 -5.55 15.41 11.74
CA LEU A 51 -5.87 13.98 11.69
C LEU A 51 -5.64 13.43 10.28
N ARG A 52 -4.68 12.52 10.16
CA ARG A 52 -4.41 11.82 8.89
C ARG A 52 -5.56 10.86 8.59
N ILE A 53 -6.14 10.96 7.40
CA ILE A 53 -7.30 10.16 6.95
C ILE A 53 -7.02 8.66 7.07
N THR A 54 -5.77 8.25 6.82
CA THR A 54 -5.30 6.88 6.99
C THR A 54 -5.57 6.35 8.39
N GLU A 55 -5.44 7.15 9.46
CA GLU A 55 -5.58 6.65 10.84
C GLU A 55 -7.03 6.58 11.32
N ALA A 56 -7.94 7.38 10.76
CA ALA A 56 -9.37 7.18 11.01
C ALA A 56 -9.88 5.82 10.47
N ALA A 57 -9.23 5.27 9.43
CA ALA A 57 -9.57 3.99 8.80
C ALA A 57 -8.67 2.80 9.25
N ILE A 58 -7.39 3.05 9.54
CA ILE A 58 -6.39 2.02 9.88
C ILE A 58 -6.52 1.54 11.33
N VAL A 59 -7.02 2.38 12.25
CA VAL A 59 -7.02 2.06 13.69
C VAL A 59 -7.87 0.82 14.04
N ASN A 60 -8.67 0.24 13.13
CA ASN A 60 -9.54 -0.89 13.44
C ASN A 60 -9.50 -2.08 12.45
N SER A 61 -8.48 -2.23 11.58
CA SER A 61 -8.42 -3.42 10.71
C SER A 61 -7.04 -4.07 10.59
N LYS A 62 -7.00 -5.40 10.72
CA LYS A 62 -5.82 -6.25 10.49
C LYS A 62 -5.18 -6.00 9.11
N HIS A 63 -5.98 -5.69 8.10
CA HIS A 63 -5.49 -5.38 6.76
C HIS A 63 -4.79 -4.02 6.69
N GLY A 64 -5.28 -3.01 7.42
CA GLY A 64 -4.61 -1.71 7.55
C GLY A 64 -3.28 -1.82 8.28
N GLU A 65 -3.20 -2.64 9.33
CA GLU A 65 -1.93 -2.91 10.04
C GLU A 65 -0.90 -3.61 9.14
N ILE A 66 -1.33 -4.57 8.31
CA ILE A 66 -0.48 -5.23 7.31
C ILE A 66 -0.03 -4.24 6.22
N GLY A 67 -0.92 -3.36 5.75
CA GLY A 67 -0.56 -2.29 4.80
C GLY A 67 0.55 -1.40 5.34
N ARG A 68 0.34 -0.83 6.54
CA ARG A 68 1.33 0.02 7.24
C ARG A 68 2.68 -0.66 7.39
N MET A 69 2.70 -1.97 7.67
CA MET A 69 3.96 -2.72 7.78
C MET A 69 4.78 -2.66 6.48
N GLY A 70 4.15 -2.85 5.32
CA GLY A 70 4.87 -2.71 4.04
C GLY A 70 5.39 -1.30 3.82
N GLU A 71 4.58 -0.28 4.11
CA GLU A 71 5.01 1.12 4.03
C GLU A 71 6.21 1.41 4.94
N GLU A 72 6.24 0.84 6.15
CA GLU A 72 7.34 0.97 7.11
C GLU A 72 8.62 0.29 6.63
N ILE A 73 8.53 -0.96 6.13
CA ILE A 73 9.68 -1.65 5.54
C ILE A 73 10.22 -0.83 4.36
N PHE A 74 9.34 -0.34 3.48
CA PHE A 74 9.76 0.47 2.35
C PHE A 74 10.49 1.75 2.82
N GLN A 75 9.91 2.53 3.74
CA GLN A 75 10.53 3.76 4.24
C GLN A 75 11.88 3.50 4.93
N GLN A 76 12.06 2.35 5.61
CA GLN A 76 13.36 1.96 6.17
C GLN A 76 14.44 1.80 5.09
N HIS A 77 14.07 1.26 3.93
CA HIS A 77 14.95 1.13 2.79
C HIS A 77 15.13 2.43 2.00
N PHE A 78 14.19 3.38 2.08
CA PHE A 78 14.22 4.66 1.38
C PHE A 78 13.81 5.82 2.32
N PRO A 79 14.65 6.20 3.30
CA PRO A 79 14.35 7.32 4.19
C PRO A 79 14.14 8.65 3.45
N GLU A 80 14.68 8.77 2.23
CA GLU A 80 14.54 9.94 1.36
C GLU A 80 13.21 10.00 0.59
N ALA A 81 12.46 8.90 0.51
CA ALA A 81 11.18 8.87 -0.19
C ALA A 81 10.13 9.68 0.60
N VAL A 82 9.40 10.54 -0.10
CA VAL A 82 8.34 11.36 0.50
C VAL A 82 7.10 10.49 0.68
N ASN A 83 6.68 10.29 1.93
CA ASN A 83 5.45 9.57 2.26
C ASN A 83 4.22 10.47 2.04
N CYS A 84 3.42 10.15 1.02
CA CYS A 84 2.25 10.93 0.64
C CYS A 84 1.12 10.88 1.68
N ASN A 85 1.00 9.79 2.43
CA ASN A 85 0.01 9.63 3.51
C ASN A 85 0.27 10.57 4.70
N THR A 86 1.48 11.13 4.82
CA THR A 86 1.87 12.07 5.89
C THR A 86 1.82 13.54 5.48
N SER A 87 1.76 13.83 4.17
CA SER A 87 1.74 15.19 3.66
C SER A 87 0.32 15.77 3.74
N VAL A 88 0.11 16.68 4.69
CA VAL A 88 -1.17 17.34 5.02
C VAL A 88 -1.77 18.13 3.83
N ALA A 89 -1.00 18.37 2.76
CA ALA A 89 -1.37 19.28 1.68
C ALA A 89 -2.00 18.64 0.44
N GLN A 90 -2.00 17.30 0.30
CA GLN A 90 -2.51 16.65 -0.91
C GLN A 90 -3.75 15.82 -0.59
N ASN A 91 -4.83 16.05 -1.33
CA ASN A 91 -5.91 15.07 -1.48
C ASN A 91 -5.25 13.71 -1.72
N ASN A 92 -5.56 12.73 -0.86
CA ASN A 92 -4.81 11.49 -0.74
C ASN A 92 -4.50 10.90 -2.13
N PRO A 93 -3.25 11.02 -2.63
CA PRO A 93 -2.94 10.59 -3.98
C PRO A 93 -3.12 9.08 -4.08
N ALA A 94 -3.29 8.59 -5.30
CA ALA A 94 -3.53 7.16 -5.53
C ALA A 94 -2.27 6.30 -5.35
N TYR A 95 -1.20 6.81 -4.72
CA TYR A 95 0.09 6.14 -4.51
C TYR A 95 0.64 6.55 -3.14
N ASP A 96 1.54 5.74 -2.57
CA ASP A 96 1.98 5.87 -1.18
C ASP A 96 3.23 6.75 -1.04
N PHE A 97 4.14 6.72 -2.02
CA PHE A 97 5.42 7.42 -1.97
C PHE A 97 5.80 8.13 -3.26
N VAL A 98 6.62 9.17 -3.14
CA VAL A 98 7.37 9.77 -4.25
C VAL A 98 8.87 9.66 -3.96
N LEU A 99 9.62 9.12 -4.92
CA LEU A 99 11.09 9.03 -4.88
C LEU A 99 11.65 9.54 -6.20
N ASN A 100 12.43 10.63 -6.17
CA ASN A 100 12.98 11.27 -7.38
C ASN A 100 11.92 11.55 -8.48
N GLY A 101 10.70 11.91 -8.09
CA GLY A 101 9.58 12.14 -9.00
C GLY A 101 8.82 10.88 -9.45
N MET A 102 9.35 9.69 -9.19
CA MET A 102 8.67 8.41 -9.43
C MET A 102 7.58 8.17 -8.37
N ARG A 103 6.36 7.89 -8.82
CA ARG A 103 5.19 7.60 -7.97
C ARG A 103 5.11 6.11 -7.68
N ILE A 104 5.17 5.74 -6.40
CA ILE A 104 5.29 4.36 -5.94
C ILE A 104 4.10 3.98 -5.07
N ASP A 105 3.48 2.84 -5.37
CA ASP A 105 2.42 2.24 -4.55
C ASP A 105 2.93 0.97 -3.89
N ILE A 106 2.75 0.88 -2.57
CA ILE A 106 3.15 -0.26 -1.76
C ILE A 106 1.95 -1.18 -1.56
N LYS A 107 2.17 -2.47 -1.81
CA LYS A 107 1.20 -3.52 -1.49
C LYS A 107 1.85 -4.51 -0.54
N THR A 108 1.22 -4.74 0.60
CA THR A 108 1.63 -5.83 1.49
C THR A 108 0.73 -7.02 1.30
N SER A 109 1.30 -8.21 1.15
CA SER A 109 0.51 -9.42 0.98
C SER A 109 1.08 -10.61 1.73
N CYS A 110 0.17 -11.49 2.16
CA CYS A 110 0.48 -12.78 2.76
C CYS A 110 -0.01 -13.89 1.83
N LEU A 111 0.70 -15.02 1.81
CA LEU A 111 0.21 -16.23 1.15
C LEU A 111 -1.16 -16.63 1.72
N SER A 112 -2.15 -16.75 0.83
CA SER A 112 -3.51 -17.15 1.20
C SER A 112 -3.99 -18.31 0.34
N ALA A 113 -4.71 -19.24 0.94
CA ALA A 113 -5.32 -20.35 0.19
C ALA A 113 -6.32 -19.81 -0.85
N SER A 114 -6.48 -20.54 -1.96
CA SER A 114 -7.68 -20.36 -2.79
C SER A 114 -8.76 -21.31 -2.25
N GLY A 115 -10.01 -20.86 -2.15
CA GLY A 115 -11.10 -21.61 -1.51
C GLY A 115 -11.44 -22.98 -2.11
N ARG A 116 -10.69 -23.48 -3.11
CA ARG A 116 -10.81 -24.80 -3.73
C ARG A 116 -9.46 -25.47 -4.10
N GLY A 117 -8.31 -24.92 -3.73
CA GLY A 117 -7.01 -25.43 -4.20
C GLY A 117 -5.91 -25.41 -3.15
N LYS A 118 -4.99 -26.39 -3.22
CA LYS A 118 -3.82 -26.52 -2.35
C LYS A 118 -2.76 -25.42 -2.59
N ASN A 119 -2.78 -24.78 -3.76
CA ASN A 119 -1.80 -23.75 -4.09
C ASN A 119 -2.16 -22.42 -3.44
N ARG A 120 -1.32 -21.97 -2.52
CA ARG A 120 -1.42 -20.63 -1.93
C ARG A 120 -1.01 -19.58 -2.96
N LYS A 121 -1.58 -18.39 -2.83
CA LYS A 121 -1.33 -17.28 -3.75
C LYS A 121 -1.20 -15.96 -3.01
N ILE A 122 -0.42 -15.07 -3.61
CA ILE A 122 -0.41 -13.63 -3.36
C ILE A 122 -1.44 -12.99 -4.28
N ARG A 123 -2.18 -12.00 -3.78
CA ARG A 123 -3.18 -11.28 -4.58
C ARG A 123 -3.15 -9.81 -4.25
N PHE A 124 -3.18 -8.98 -5.28
CA PHE A 124 -3.35 -7.54 -5.14
C PHE A 124 -4.14 -6.98 -6.31
N ARG A 125 -4.77 -5.83 -6.09
CA ARG A 125 -5.38 -5.02 -7.14
C ARG A 125 -4.45 -3.89 -7.54
N CYS A 126 -4.50 -3.53 -8.81
CA CYS A 126 -3.74 -2.44 -9.40
C CYS A 126 -4.69 -1.48 -10.13
N ASP A 127 -5.72 -1.01 -9.43
CA ASP A 127 -6.75 -0.14 -10.00
C ASP A 127 -6.19 1.24 -10.36
N ASN A 128 -5.20 1.72 -9.61
CA ASN A 128 -4.44 2.97 -9.70
C ASN A 128 -3.22 2.94 -10.63
N LYS A 129 -3.05 1.89 -11.45
CA LYS A 129 -1.87 1.71 -12.32
C LYS A 129 -1.63 2.82 -13.34
N PHE A 130 -2.61 3.69 -13.61
CA PHE A 130 -2.43 4.83 -14.50
C PHE A 130 -1.96 6.09 -13.75
N ASP A 131 -2.05 6.08 -12.42
CA ASP A 131 -1.67 7.17 -11.52
C ASP A 131 -0.37 6.89 -10.78
N THR A 132 0.21 5.70 -10.99
CA THR A 132 1.38 5.14 -10.30
C THR A 132 2.40 4.70 -11.34
N ASP A 133 3.69 4.86 -11.09
CA ASP A 133 4.76 4.42 -11.99
C ASP A 133 5.29 3.02 -11.63
N LEU A 134 5.36 2.72 -10.33
CA LEU A 134 5.92 1.48 -9.81
C LEU A 134 5.06 0.90 -8.68
N PHE A 135 4.77 -0.40 -8.76
CA PHE A 135 4.21 -1.16 -7.65
C PHE A 135 5.32 -1.96 -6.96
N ILE A 136 5.37 -1.87 -5.63
CA ILE A 136 6.24 -2.73 -4.82
C ILE A 136 5.36 -3.58 -3.93
N ILE A 137 5.40 -4.90 -4.15
CA ILE A 137 4.64 -5.86 -3.36
C ILE A 137 5.55 -6.54 -2.35
N ILE A 138 5.47 -6.15 -1.08
CA ILE A 138 6.24 -6.75 0.02
C ILE A 138 5.49 -7.97 0.55
N VAL A 139 6.19 -9.11 0.61
CA VAL A 139 5.56 -10.41 0.80
C VAL A 139 5.93 -11.01 2.14
N LYS A 140 4.91 -11.30 2.96
CA LYS A 140 5.05 -12.14 4.15
C LYS A 140 5.01 -13.60 3.74
N GLN A 141 6.17 -14.25 3.73
CA GLN A 141 6.29 -15.64 3.28
C GLN A 141 5.77 -16.61 4.33
N ASP A 142 6.14 -16.41 5.60
CA ASP A 142 5.61 -17.19 6.71
C ASP A 142 4.28 -16.61 7.18
N SER A 143 3.18 -17.30 6.89
CA SER A 143 1.85 -16.91 7.35
C SER A 143 1.68 -16.99 8.88
N ALA A 144 2.48 -17.79 9.58
CA ALA A 144 2.40 -18.00 11.02
C ALA A 144 3.11 -16.88 11.82
N ALA A 145 4.13 -16.25 11.26
CA ALA A 145 4.82 -15.12 11.90
C ALA A 145 3.87 -13.97 12.28
N ALA A 146 4.24 -13.16 13.27
CA ALA A 146 3.45 -11.99 13.63
C ALA A 146 3.41 -10.96 12.50
N VAL A 147 2.37 -10.12 12.44
CA VAL A 147 2.28 -9.05 11.41
C VAL A 147 3.46 -8.07 11.51
N HIS A 148 3.89 -7.76 12.74
CA HIS A 148 4.98 -6.85 13.06
C HIS A 148 6.37 -7.52 13.04
N ASP A 149 6.46 -8.78 12.62
CA ASP A 149 7.75 -9.45 12.45
C ASP A 149 8.35 -9.04 11.10
N HIS A 150 9.20 -8.01 11.11
CA HIS A 150 9.90 -7.53 9.91
C HIS A 150 10.69 -8.67 9.23
N ALA A 151 11.23 -9.60 10.01
CA ALA A 151 12.01 -10.72 9.50
C ALA A 151 11.18 -11.74 8.70
N ALA A 152 9.84 -11.65 8.74
CA ALA A 152 8.95 -12.49 7.93
C ALA A 152 8.77 -12.00 6.49
N TYR A 153 9.22 -10.77 6.17
CA TYR A 153 9.07 -10.12 4.87
C TYR A 153 10.37 -10.14 4.07
N ARG A 154 10.71 -11.32 3.53
CA ARG A 154 12.02 -11.57 2.89
C ARG A 154 12.08 -11.28 1.40
N HIS A 155 10.94 -11.06 0.77
CA HIS A 155 10.85 -10.89 -0.67
C HIS A 155 9.95 -9.71 -1.02
N CYS A 156 10.24 -9.09 -2.15
CA CYS A 156 9.37 -8.12 -2.78
C CYS A 156 9.20 -8.43 -4.26
N PHE A 157 8.07 -8.04 -4.83
CA PHE A 157 7.93 -7.90 -6.28
C PHE A 157 8.05 -6.42 -6.63
N ILE A 158 8.85 -6.10 -7.65
CA ILE A 158 9.02 -4.74 -8.14
C ILE A 158 8.48 -4.72 -9.57
N ILE A 159 7.30 -4.14 -9.75
CA ILE A 159 6.54 -4.25 -11.01
C ILE A 159 6.22 -2.85 -11.55
N PRO A 160 6.83 -2.44 -12.67
CA PRO A 160 6.44 -1.23 -13.39
C PRO A 160 4.96 -1.25 -13.77
N SER A 161 4.26 -0.13 -13.59
CA SER A 161 2.83 -0.03 -13.91
C SER A 161 2.51 -0.32 -15.37
N LEU A 162 3.43 -0.03 -16.29
CA LEU A 162 3.30 -0.35 -17.71
C LEU A 162 3.17 -1.87 -17.97
N MET A 163 3.65 -2.73 -17.07
CA MET A 163 3.47 -4.18 -17.17
C MET A 163 2.08 -4.64 -16.70
N LEU A 164 1.29 -3.74 -16.11
CA LEU A 164 0.00 -4.03 -15.49
C LEU A 164 -1.21 -3.52 -16.30
N LEU A 165 -1.01 -2.91 -17.48
CA LEU A 165 -2.04 -2.22 -18.26
C LEU A 165 -3.34 -3.02 -18.43
N ASN A 166 -3.21 -4.32 -18.70
CA ASN A 166 -4.36 -5.21 -18.95
C ASN A 166 -4.89 -5.92 -17.69
N HIS A 167 -4.34 -5.59 -16.52
CA HIS A 167 -4.63 -6.25 -15.25
C HIS A 167 -5.45 -5.34 -14.33
N VAL A 168 -6.49 -5.90 -13.72
CA VAL A 168 -7.20 -5.26 -12.59
C VAL A 168 -6.71 -5.83 -11.26
N LYS A 169 -6.33 -7.11 -11.29
CA LYS A 169 -5.88 -7.89 -10.16
C LYS A 169 -4.82 -8.85 -10.66
N ILE A 170 -3.76 -9.01 -9.88
CA ILE A 170 -2.71 -10.00 -10.09
C ILE A 170 -2.89 -11.13 -9.09
N GLU A 171 -2.59 -12.35 -9.54
CA GLU A 171 -2.40 -13.50 -8.67
C GLU A 171 -1.04 -14.12 -8.94
N ILE A 172 -0.20 -14.20 -7.92
CA ILE A 172 1.12 -14.85 -8.00
C ILE A 172 1.04 -16.13 -7.19
N ILE A 173 1.42 -17.25 -7.80
CA ILE A 173 1.41 -18.55 -7.14
C ILE A 173 2.60 -18.68 -6.20
N GLU A 174 2.43 -19.42 -5.11
CA GLU A 174 3.48 -19.61 -4.10
C GLU A 174 4.80 -20.14 -4.68
N SER A 175 4.74 -20.98 -5.72
CA SER A 175 5.93 -21.62 -6.24
C SER A 175 6.91 -20.64 -6.91
N VAL A 176 6.44 -19.46 -7.33
CA VAL A 176 7.32 -18.35 -7.77
C VAL A 176 8.27 -17.92 -6.65
N LEU A 177 7.78 -17.85 -5.40
CA LEU A 177 8.62 -17.55 -4.23
C LEU A 177 9.66 -18.64 -3.93
N ARG A 178 9.51 -19.82 -4.55
CA ARG A 178 10.40 -20.97 -4.39
C ARG A 178 11.35 -21.14 -5.58
N GLY A 179 11.34 -20.19 -6.53
CA GLY A 179 12.23 -20.19 -7.69
C GLY A 179 11.65 -20.83 -8.95
N ASP A 180 10.35 -21.17 -8.98
CA ASP A 180 9.73 -21.63 -10.22
C ASP A 180 9.76 -20.52 -11.28
N ASN A 181 10.19 -20.88 -12.49
CA ASN A 181 10.14 -19.99 -13.64
C ASN A 181 8.71 -19.91 -14.21
N ALA A 182 7.84 -19.20 -13.50
CA ALA A 182 6.46 -18.93 -13.89
C ALA A 182 6.22 -17.42 -14.06
N ALA A 183 5.02 -17.04 -14.52
CA ALA A 183 4.65 -15.63 -14.64
C ALA A 183 4.94 -14.88 -13.33
N TRP A 184 5.50 -13.67 -13.48
CA TRP A 184 5.95 -12.78 -12.42
C TRP A 184 7.30 -13.12 -11.76
N ALA A 185 7.94 -14.25 -12.08
CA ALA A 185 9.22 -14.65 -11.48
C ALA A 185 10.35 -13.64 -11.74
N GLU A 186 10.36 -13.02 -12.92
CA GLU A 186 11.33 -11.99 -13.31
C GLU A 186 11.22 -10.67 -12.52
N TYR A 187 10.10 -10.47 -11.80
CA TYR A 187 9.89 -9.30 -10.95
C TYR A 187 10.13 -9.60 -9.46
N LEU A 188 10.50 -10.83 -9.09
CA LEU A 188 10.74 -11.24 -7.71
C LEU A 188 12.17 -10.93 -7.30
N PHE A 189 12.34 -10.20 -6.19
CA PHE A 189 13.64 -9.86 -5.62
C PHE A 189 13.68 -10.21 -4.11
N PRO A 190 14.85 -10.60 -3.59
CA PRO A 190 15.11 -10.54 -2.15
C PRO A 190 14.89 -9.11 -1.64
N ILE A 191 14.36 -8.94 -0.43
CA ILE A 191 14.04 -7.61 0.11
C ILE A 191 15.28 -6.72 0.20
N GLU A 192 16.45 -7.30 0.43
CA GLU A 192 17.74 -6.61 0.51
C GLU A 192 18.17 -6.00 -0.83
N LYS A 193 17.67 -6.53 -1.96
CA LYS A 193 17.92 -6.01 -3.31
C LYS A 193 16.95 -4.91 -3.73
N MET A 194 15.92 -4.64 -2.94
CA MET A 194 14.91 -3.64 -3.27
C MET A 194 15.51 -2.25 -3.51
N ARG A 195 16.44 -1.79 -2.66
CA ARG A 195 17.06 -0.47 -2.79
C ARG A 195 17.79 -0.31 -4.11
N GLU A 196 18.66 -1.25 -4.44
CA GLU A 196 19.43 -1.26 -5.69
C GLU A 196 18.52 -1.21 -6.92
N THR A 197 17.53 -2.11 -7.00
CA THR A 197 16.63 -2.21 -8.15
C THR A 197 15.74 -0.98 -8.33
N VAL A 198 15.16 -0.45 -7.25
CA VAL A 198 14.27 0.72 -7.33
C VAL A 198 15.06 1.98 -7.65
N MET A 199 16.27 2.17 -7.09
CA MET A 199 17.10 3.34 -7.40
C MET A 199 17.51 3.36 -8.86
N MET A 200 17.89 2.20 -9.44
CA MET A 200 18.17 2.08 -10.88
C MET A 200 16.98 2.55 -11.74
N MET A 201 15.74 2.23 -11.35
CA MET A 201 14.55 2.71 -12.06
C MET A 201 14.28 4.20 -11.81
N ALA A 202 14.54 4.68 -10.59
CA ALA A 202 14.36 6.07 -10.19
C ALA A 202 15.37 7.04 -10.82
N GLU A 203 16.46 6.53 -11.42
CA GLU A 203 17.42 7.34 -12.19
C GLU A 203 16.82 7.85 -13.51
N ASN A 204 15.88 7.10 -14.10
CA ASN A 204 15.26 7.41 -15.39
C ASN A 204 13.73 7.22 -15.30
N PRO A 205 13.03 7.97 -14.44
CA PRO A 205 11.60 7.76 -14.16
C PRO A 205 10.70 7.95 -15.39
N GLU A 206 11.15 8.72 -16.39
CA GLU A 206 10.47 8.89 -17.66
C GLU A 206 10.28 7.57 -18.42
N MET A 207 11.19 6.59 -18.24
CA MET A 207 11.10 5.27 -18.87
C MET A 207 9.95 4.42 -18.31
N LEU A 208 9.41 4.79 -17.15
CA LEU A 208 8.25 4.14 -16.53
C LEU A 208 6.92 4.78 -16.97
N THR A 209 6.97 5.94 -17.63
CA THR A 209 5.78 6.67 -18.06
C THR A 209 5.02 5.84 -19.07
N ILE A 210 3.72 5.66 -18.83
CA ILE A 210 2.84 4.97 -19.78
C ILE A 210 2.45 5.98 -20.87
N PRO A 211 2.76 5.70 -22.15
CA PRO A 211 2.34 6.56 -23.25
C PRO A 211 0.81 6.74 -23.28
N PRO A 212 0.29 7.96 -23.54
CA PRO A 212 -1.15 8.24 -23.53
C PRO A 212 -1.97 7.28 -24.42
N GLU A 213 -1.44 6.89 -25.58
CA GLU A 213 -2.07 5.96 -26.51
C GLU A 213 -2.25 4.55 -25.89
N LEU A 214 -1.30 4.11 -25.07
CA LEU A 214 -1.40 2.83 -24.35
C LEU A 214 -2.40 2.91 -23.21
N VAL A 215 -2.50 4.07 -22.54
CA VAL A 215 -3.53 4.32 -21.53
C VAL A 215 -4.92 4.20 -22.16
N GLU A 216 -5.16 4.89 -23.28
CA GLU A 216 -6.44 4.87 -23.99
C GLU A 216 -6.81 3.44 -24.43
N CYS A 217 -5.86 2.74 -25.06
CA CYS A 217 -6.03 1.36 -25.50
C CYS A 217 -6.36 0.40 -24.34
N ALA A 218 -5.66 0.52 -23.21
CA ALA A 218 -5.92 -0.30 -22.03
C ALA A 218 -7.31 -0.02 -21.42
N GLN A 219 -7.72 1.25 -21.36
CA GLN A 219 -9.04 1.65 -20.88
C GLN A 219 -10.16 1.12 -21.79
N LEU A 220 -10.01 1.24 -23.11
CA LEU A 220 -10.95 0.72 -24.09
C LEU A 220 -11.07 -0.81 -23.98
N ASN A 221 -9.96 -1.53 -23.90
CA ASN A 221 -9.95 -2.97 -23.70
C ASN A 221 -10.68 -3.37 -22.41
N ARG A 222 -10.50 -2.63 -21.31
CA ARG A 222 -11.22 -2.85 -20.05
C ARG A 222 -12.73 -2.68 -20.23
N LYS A 223 -13.16 -1.65 -20.98
CA LYS A 223 -14.58 -1.40 -21.29
C LYS A 223 -15.18 -2.56 -22.10
N ILE A 224 -14.53 -2.96 -23.19
CA ILE A 224 -14.96 -4.09 -24.04
C ILE A 224 -15.07 -5.38 -23.22
N LYS A 225 -14.05 -5.72 -22.41
CA LYS A 225 -14.09 -6.91 -21.54
C LYS A 225 -15.27 -6.89 -20.58
N LYS A 226 -15.63 -5.72 -20.04
CA LYS A 226 -16.79 -5.56 -19.15
C LYS A 226 -18.09 -5.79 -19.91
N GLU A 227 -18.25 -5.20 -21.09
CA GLU A 227 -19.43 -5.36 -21.96
C GLU A 227 -19.62 -6.82 -22.40
N VAL A 228 -18.56 -7.48 -22.86
CA VAL A 228 -18.57 -8.90 -23.23
C VAL A 228 -18.96 -9.77 -22.03
N LYS A 229 -18.47 -9.46 -20.84
CA LYS A 229 -18.81 -10.22 -19.63
C LYS A 229 -20.28 -10.03 -19.23
N SER A 230 -20.83 -8.83 -19.37
CA SER A 230 -22.26 -8.58 -19.12
C SER A 230 -23.18 -9.20 -20.17
N ALA A 231 -22.71 -9.38 -21.40
CA ALA A 231 -23.47 -10.00 -22.48
C ALA A 231 -23.55 -11.53 -22.38
N LYS A 232 -22.73 -12.18 -21.54
CA LYS A 232 -22.78 -13.64 -21.38
C LYS A 232 -24.04 -14.04 -20.59
N PRO A 233 -24.86 -14.98 -21.08
CA PRO A 233 -26.02 -15.46 -20.35
C PRO A 233 -25.60 -16.07 -19.01
N LYS A 234 -26.34 -15.76 -17.94
CA LYS A 234 -26.11 -16.38 -16.63
C LYS A 234 -26.28 -17.89 -16.80
N ARG A 235 -25.20 -18.66 -16.65
CA ARG A 235 -25.28 -20.11 -16.56
C ARG A 235 -26.15 -20.46 -15.35
N HIS A 236 -27.40 -20.86 -15.59
CA HIS A 236 -28.18 -21.55 -14.58
C HIS A 236 -27.41 -22.81 -14.21
N ARG A 237 -26.97 -22.90 -12.95
CA ARG A 237 -26.52 -24.16 -12.38
C ARG A 237 -27.76 -25.04 -12.29
N THR A 238 -27.90 -25.97 -13.22
CA THR A 238 -28.75 -27.14 -13.01
C THR A 238 -28.10 -27.94 -11.88
N THR A 239 -28.78 -27.95 -10.73
CA THR A 239 -28.55 -28.93 -9.68
C THR A 239 -29.02 -30.28 -10.22
N ALA A 240 -28.08 -31.20 -10.42
CA ALA A 240 -28.32 -32.63 -10.52
C ALA A 240 -27.65 -33.29 -9.31
#